data_AF-A0A1W1EEH0-F1
#
_entry.id   AF-A0A1W1EEH0-F1
#
_cell.length_a   1.000
_cell.length_b   1.000
_cell.length_c   1.000
_cell.angle_alpha   90.00
_cell.angle_beta   90.00
_cell.angle_gamma   90.00
#
_symmetry.space_group_name_H-M   'P 1'
#
loop_
_entity.id
_entity.type
_entity.pdbx_description
1 polymer ?
#
loop_
_entity_poly.entity_id
_entity_poly.type
_entity_poly.pdbx_seq_one_letter_code
_entity_poly.pdbx_strand_id
1 'polypeptide(L)'
;MVYKLAKEYPEMFQAYVAICANLPIKENNDCCDEQKAVNMMIVNGTADKINPYNGGEVLVDDDANRGEVVSTQHTLQQWKDLLGQESIVETKEIMKKYEEKDDTQVVIYGYRSIELLKKVVLVKIENGGHVIPNPYFSNWPKELGSVNRDINLPKYILDFFAL
;
A
#
# COMPACT_ATOMS: atom_id res chain seq x y z
N MET A 1 8.29 8.32 3.11
CA MET A 1 8.93 8.90 1.91
C MET A 1 8.01 8.93 0.69
N VAL A 2 7.57 7.79 0.14
CA VAL A 2 6.78 7.77 -1.12
C VAL A 2 5.53 8.64 -1.06
N TYR A 3 4.78 8.58 0.04
CA TYR A 3 3.61 9.45 0.21
C TYR A 3 3.95 10.95 0.24
N LYS A 4 5.07 11.33 0.86
CA LYS A 4 5.54 12.72 0.86
C LYS A 4 5.87 13.18 -0.55
N LEU A 5 6.61 12.36 -1.31
CA LEU A 5 6.90 12.64 -2.72
C LEU A 5 5.62 12.76 -3.56
N ALA A 6 4.64 11.89 -3.34
CA ALA A 6 3.35 11.93 -4.04
C ALA A 6 2.53 13.19 -3.71
N LYS A 7 2.59 13.68 -2.46
CA LYS A 7 1.89 14.89 -2.01
C LYS A 7 2.57 16.18 -2.47
N GLU A 8 3.91 16.23 -2.42
CA GLU A 8 4.69 17.44 -2.72
C GLU A 8 5.07 17.56 -4.20
N TYR A 9 5.21 16.43 -4.91
CA TYR A 9 5.65 16.40 -6.30
C TYR A 9 4.77 15.51 -7.18
N PRO A 10 3.43 15.64 -7.14
CA PRO A 10 2.49 14.69 -7.74
C PRO A 10 2.71 14.41 -9.24
N GLU A 11 3.28 15.37 -9.97
CA GLU A 11 3.53 15.29 -11.42
C GLU A 11 4.93 14.78 -11.79
N MET A 12 5.83 14.61 -10.82
CA MET A 12 7.23 14.21 -11.08
C MET A 12 7.35 12.77 -11.55
N PHE A 13 6.50 11.87 -11.05
CA PHE A 13 6.50 10.47 -11.39
C PHE A 13 5.16 10.03 -12.00
N GLN A 14 5.23 9.09 -12.93
CA GLN A 14 4.06 8.51 -13.56
C GLN A 14 3.13 7.80 -12.56
N ALA A 15 3.72 7.20 -11.53
CA ALA A 15 3.03 6.48 -10.47
C ALA A 15 3.89 6.40 -9.19
N TYR A 16 3.24 6.09 -8.08
CA TYR A 16 3.82 5.96 -6.75
C TYR A 16 3.36 4.65 -6.13
N VAL A 17 4.28 3.93 -5.49
CA VAL A 17 3.96 2.67 -4.82
C VAL A 17 4.57 2.65 -3.43
N ALA A 18 3.72 2.60 -2.42
CA ALA A 18 4.10 2.45 -1.02
C ALA A 18 3.87 0.99 -0.59
N ILE A 19 4.89 0.37 -0.03
CA ILE A 19 4.87 -1.01 0.46
C ILE A 19 5.10 -0.97 1.97
N CYS A 20 4.27 -1.68 2.72
CA CYS A 20 4.31 -1.80 4.18
C CYS A 20 4.36 -0.42 4.87
N ALA A 21 3.53 0.50 4.40
CA ALA A 21 3.52 1.88 4.89
C ALA A 21 2.11 2.46 4.90
N ASN A 22 1.87 3.35 5.86
CA ASN A 22 0.68 4.18 5.96
C ASN A 22 1.06 5.67 6.01
N LEU A 23 0.05 6.54 5.85
CA LEU A 23 0.25 7.97 6.04
C LEU A 23 0.50 8.30 7.53
N PRO A 24 1.36 9.29 7.82
CA PRO A 24 1.51 9.80 9.19
C PRO A 24 0.18 10.35 9.72
N ILE A 25 0.02 10.38 11.05
CA ILE A 25 -1.04 11.17 11.69
C ILE A 25 -0.82 12.66 11.41
N LYS A 26 -1.84 13.49 11.66
CA LYS A 26 -1.77 14.91 11.33
C LYS A 26 -0.64 15.62 12.09
N GLU A 27 -0.41 15.20 13.33
CA GLU A 27 0.49 15.82 14.29
C GLU A 27 1.97 15.65 13.92
N ASN A 28 2.32 14.59 13.18
CA ASN A 28 3.67 14.32 12.70
C ASN A 28 3.78 14.34 11.16
N ASN A 29 2.76 14.86 10.48
CA ASN A 29 2.78 15.04 9.03
C ASN A 29 3.38 16.41 8.67
N ASP A 30 4.59 16.38 8.12
CA ASP A 30 5.35 17.56 7.71
C ASP A 30 5.28 17.84 6.19
N CYS A 31 4.32 17.23 5.48
CA CYS A 31 4.20 17.36 4.03
C CYS A 31 3.47 18.65 3.62
N CYS A 32 4.00 19.33 2.61
CA CYS A 32 3.25 20.35 1.85
C CYS A 32 2.37 19.67 0.80
N ASP A 33 1.06 19.56 1.05
CA ASP A 33 0.16 18.79 0.18
C ASP A 33 -0.41 19.62 -0.97
N GLU A 34 -0.02 19.29 -2.22
CA GLU A 34 -0.52 19.91 -3.46
C GLU A 34 -1.98 19.58 -3.78
N GLN A 35 -2.60 18.62 -3.06
CA GLN A 35 -4.00 18.20 -3.27
C GLN A 35 -4.29 17.71 -4.70
N LYS A 36 -3.33 17.02 -5.35
CA LYS A 36 -3.49 16.49 -6.71
C LYS A 36 -3.59 14.97 -6.74
N ALA A 37 -4.46 14.45 -7.59
CA ALA A 37 -4.59 13.03 -7.87
C ALA A 37 -3.33 12.46 -8.53
N VAL A 38 -2.88 11.30 -8.07
CA VAL A 38 -1.78 10.53 -8.66
C VAL A 38 -2.18 9.08 -8.92
N ASN A 39 -1.38 8.35 -9.69
CA ASN A 39 -1.47 6.91 -9.73
C ASN A 39 -0.80 6.35 -8.47
N MET A 40 -1.57 5.86 -7.50
CA MET A 40 -1.07 5.38 -6.22
C MET A 40 -1.34 3.88 -6.05
N MET A 41 -0.34 3.11 -5.65
CA MET A 41 -0.52 1.76 -5.12
C MET A 41 -0.09 1.72 -3.66
N ILE A 42 -0.91 1.08 -2.84
CA ILE A 42 -0.66 0.80 -1.42
C ILE A 42 -0.60 -0.71 -1.27
N VAL A 43 0.44 -1.24 -0.63
CA VAL A 43 0.63 -2.68 -0.46
C VAL A 43 0.93 -3.00 0.99
N ASN A 44 -0.07 -3.49 1.74
CA ASN A 44 0.07 -3.69 3.18
C ASN A 44 -0.40 -5.09 3.62
N GLY A 45 0.37 -5.69 4.52
CA GLY A 45 0.01 -6.90 5.24
C GLY A 45 -0.87 -6.60 6.46
N THR A 46 -1.88 -7.42 6.74
CA THR A 46 -2.76 -7.21 7.91
C THR A 46 -2.14 -7.64 9.23
N ALA A 47 -1.07 -8.45 9.19
CA ALA A 47 -0.32 -8.93 10.34
C ALA A 47 1.07 -8.27 10.46
N ASP A 48 1.27 -7.16 9.74
CA ASP A 48 2.46 -6.33 9.84
C ASP A 48 2.60 -5.76 11.27
N LYS A 49 3.70 -6.13 11.93
CA LYS A 49 4.01 -5.70 13.31
C LYS A 49 4.83 -4.42 13.38
N ILE A 50 5.39 -3.97 12.25
CA ILE A 50 6.25 -2.78 12.18
C ILE A 50 5.41 -1.57 11.79
N ASN A 51 4.59 -1.68 10.75
CA ASN A 51 3.68 -0.64 10.29
C ASN A 51 2.23 -1.16 10.41
N PRO A 52 1.54 -0.90 11.54
CA PRO A 52 0.27 -1.53 11.84
C PRO A 52 -0.81 -1.24 10.80
N TYR A 53 -1.46 -2.30 10.29
CA TYR A 53 -2.52 -2.17 9.28
C TYR A 53 -3.68 -1.27 9.73
N ASN A 54 -3.99 -1.29 11.03
CA ASN A 54 -5.07 -0.51 11.63
C ASN A 54 -4.61 0.88 12.15
N GLY A 55 -3.37 1.28 11.87
CA GLY A 55 -2.78 2.49 12.43
C GLY A 55 -2.20 2.27 13.82
N GLY A 56 -1.48 3.27 14.31
CA GLY A 56 -0.74 3.22 15.57
C GLY A 56 0.75 3.48 15.36
N GLU A 57 1.55 3.13 16.37
CA GLU A 57 2.98 3.39 16.38
C GLU A 57 3.73 2.50 15.38
N VAL A 58 4.66 3.10 14.65
CA VAL A 58 5.61 2.37 13.80
C VAL A 58 6.82 2.00 14.65
N LEU A 59 7.01 0.70 14.87
CA LEU A 59 8.06 0.16 15.72
C LEU A 59 9.04 -0.65 14.87
N VAL A 60 10.33 -0.30 14.91
CA VAL A 60 11.40 -1.12 14.32
C VAL A 60 12.23 -1.76 15.45
N ASP A 61 13.12 -2.69 15.11
CA ASP A 61 13.98 -3.41 16.07
C ASP A 61 14.56 -2.48 17.16
N ASP A 62 14.69 -3.02 18.39
CA ASP A 62 14.96 -2.28 19.64
C ASP A 62 13.84 -1.31 20.08
N ASP A 63 12.59 -1.55 19.65
CA ASP A 63 11.40 -0.72 19.93
C ASP A 63 11.60 0.77 19.56
N ALA A 64 12.45 1.04 18.57
CA ALA A 64 12.70 2.40 18.12
C ALA A 64 11.45 2.94 17.39
N ASN A 65 10.69 3.78 18.08
CA ASN A 65 9.49 4.44 17.56
C ASN A 65 9.85 5.38 16.39
N ARG A 66 9.15 5.23 15.25
CA ARG A 66 9.33 6.01 14.02
C ARG A 66 8.17 6.99 13.75
N GLY A 67 7.32 7.20 14.73
CA GLY A 67 6.11 8.01 14.67
C GLY A 67 4.84 7.16 14.59
N GLU A 68 3.70 7.83 14.69
CA GLU A 68 2.38 7.23 14.55
C GLU A 68 1.83 7.41 13.14
N VAL A 69 1.09 6.40 12.66
CA VAL A 69 0.44 6.39 11.34
C VAL A 69 -1.06 6.14 11.46
N VAL A 70 -1.83 6.66 10.51
CA VAL A 70 -3.24 6.30 10.36
C VAL A 70 -3.38 4.89 9.76
N SER A 71 -4.59 4.32 9.77
CA SER A 71 -4.82 2.99 9.21
C SER A 71 -4.61 2.92 7.70
N THR A 72 -4.46 1.70 7.18
CA THR A 72 -4.46 1.42 5.73
C THR A 72 -5.73 1.92 5.07
N GLN A 73 -6.88 1.74 5.73
CA GLN A 73 -8.17 2.21 5.20
C GLN A 73 -8.25 3.73 5.15
N HIS A 74 -7.77 4.42 6.19
CA HIS A 74 -7.71 5.88 6.20
C HIS A 74 -6.74 6.39 5.12
N THR A 75 -5.58 5.76 5.00
CA THR A 75 -4.57 6.08 3.97
C THR A 75 -5.17 5.92 2.57
N LEU A 76 -5.83 4.79 2.31
CA LEU A 76 -6.53 4.53 1.05
C LEU A 76 -7.59 5.60 0.79
N GLN A 77 -8.41 5.94 1.80
CA GLN A 77 -9.48 6.92 1.64
C GLN A 77 -8.93 8.29 1.27
N GLN A 78 -7.85 8.75 1.90
CA GLN A 78 -7.23 10.04 1.54
C GLN A 78 -6.75 10.11 0.08
N TRP A 79 -6.22 9.01 -0.46
CA TRP A 79 -5.85 8.96 -1.88
C TRP A 79 -7.07 8.85 -2.81
N LYS A 80 -8.12 8.15 -2.39
CA LYS A 80 -9.39 8.06 -3.12
C LYS A 80 -10.10 9.41 -3.20
N ASP A 81 -10.07 10.21 -2.14
CA ASP A 81 -10.73 11.52 -2.09
C ASP A 81 -10.17 12.47 -3.17
N LEU A 82 -8.90 12.29 -3.55
CA LEU A 82 -8.25 13.04 -4.63
C LEU A 82 -8.71 12.63 -6.03
N LEU A 83 -9.34 11.45 -6.20
CA LEU A 83 -9.82 10.97 -7.51
C LEU A 83 -11.08 11.69 -8.02
N GLY A 84 -11.70 12.56 -7.22
CA GLY A 84 -12.98 13.20 -7.51
C GLY A 84 -14.18 12.31 -7.18
N GLN A 85 -15.35 12.90 -6.96
CA GLN A 85 -16.51 12.20 -6.40
C GLN A 85 -17.44 11.53 -7.43
N GLU A 86 -17.43 11.97 -8.69
CA GLU A 86 -18.55 11.67 -9.61
C GLU A 86 -18.27 10.60 -10.68
N SER A 87 -17.07 9.99 -10.74
CA SER A 87 -16.75 9.02 -11.82
C SER A 87 -15.67 8.01 -11.45
N ILE A 88 -15.79 7.38 -10.27
CA ILE A 88 -14.89 6.30 -9.84
C ILE A 88 -15.45 4.95 -10.24
N VAL A 89 -14.68 4.17 -11.00
CA VAL A 89 -14.92 2.74 -11.19
C VAL A 89 -14.20 1.97 -10.09
N GLU A 90 -14.94 1.17 -9.32
CA GLU A 90 -14.41 0.33 -8.26
C GLU A 90 -14.31 -1.14 -8.71
N THR A 91 -13.20 -1.79 -8.39
CA THR A 91 -13.01 -3.23 -8.62
C THR A 91 -12.49 -3.91 -7.37
N LYS A 92 -12.81 -5.20 -7.24
CA LYS A 92 -12.27 -6.08 -6.21
C LYS A 92 -11.88 -7.41 -6.84
N GLU A 93 -10.66 -7.84 -6.61
CA GLU A 93 -10.13 -9.12 -7.05
C GLU A 93 -9.57 -9.89 -5.84
N ILE A 94 -9.81 -11.20 -5.79
CA ILE A 94 -9.16 -12.09 -4.84
C ILE A 94 -8.25 -13.00 -5.68
N MET A 95 -6.94 -12.91 -5.48
CA MET A 95 -6.02 -13.73 -6.28
C MET A 95 -6.16 -15.21 -5.92
N LYS A 96 -6.03 -16.07 -6.91
CA LYS A 96 -6.00 -17.51 -6.71
C LYS A 96 -4.73 -17.90 -5.96
N LYS A 97 -4.87 -18.74 -4.93
CA LYS A 97 -3.73 -19.31 -4.21
C LYS A 97 -2.86 -20.19 -5.11
N TYR A 98 -1.55 -19.98 -5.06
CA TYR A 98 -0.55 -20.74 -5.80
C TYR A 98 -0.22 -22.07 -5.09
N GLU A 99 -0.17 -22.07 -3.75
CA GLU A 99 -0.02 -23.27 -2.91
C GLU A 99 -0.83 -23.13 -1.61
N GLU A 100 -1.53 -24.18 -1.15
CA GLU A 100 -2.30 -24.18 0.12
C GLU A 100 -1.42 -24.16 1.40
N LYS A 101 -0.14 -23.76 1.32
CA LYS A 101 0.81 -23.92 2.43
C LYS A 101 0.93 -22.71 3.35
N ASP A 102 0.54 -21.52 2.91
CA ASP A 102 0.52 -20.32 3.76
C ASP A 102 -0.91 -19.87 4.06
N ASP A 103 -1.07 -19.23 5.22
CA ASP A 103 -2.34 -18.74 5.74
C ASP A 103 -2.70 -17.35 5.20
N THR A 104 -1.98 -16.87 4.19
CA THR A 104 -2.16 -15.53 3.63
C THR A 104 -3.13 -15.52 2.45
N GLN A 105 -3.67 -14.35 2.10
CA GLN A 105 -4.54 -14.18 0.93
C GLN A 105 -4.37 -12.77 0.36
N VAL A 106 -4.18 -12.67 -0.96
CA VAL A 106 -4.14 -11.37 -1.64
C VAL A 106 -5.54 -10.96 -2.08
N VAL A 107 -5.94 -9.75 -1.69
CA VAL A 107 -7.15 -9.08 -2.14
C VAL A 107 -6.77 -7.72 -2.70
N ILE A 108 -7.09 -7.47 -3.97
CA ILE A 108 -6.83 -6.20 -4.64
C ILE A 108 -8.11 -5.39 -4.72
N TYR A 109 -8.03 -4.12 -4.35
CA TYR A 109 -9.08 -3.12 -4.56
C TYR A 109 -8.57 -2.07 -5.53
N GLY A 110 -9.31 -1.81 -6.60
CA GLY A 110 -8.98 -0.79 -7.59
C GLY A 110 -10.00 0.33 -7.61
N TYR A 111 -9.54 1.57 -7.73
CA TYR A 111 -10.35 2.77 -7.84
C TYR A 111 -9.81 3.60 -9.00
N ARG A 112 -10.60 3.87 -10.02
CA ARG A 112 -10.15 4.64 -11.20
C ARG A 112 -11.09 5.80 -11.48
N SER A 113 -10.52 7.01 -11.52
CA SER A 113 -11.21 8.20 -12.05
C SER A 113 -11.14 8.18 -13.57
N ILE A 114 -12.29 8.19 -14.23
CA ILE A 114 -12.36 8.29 -15.70
C ILE A 114 -11.99 9.70 -16.17
N GLU A 115 -12.37 10.72 -15.41
CA GLU A 115 -12.10 12.13 -15.72
C GLU A 115 -10.61 12.47 -15.58
N LEU A 116 -10.01 12.14 -14.43
CA LEU A 116 -8.61 12.50 -14.15
C LEU A 116 -7.61 11.54 -14.78
N LEU A 117 -8.07 10.40 -15.31
CA LEU A 117 -7.24 9.31 -15.81
C LEU A 117 -6.20 8.83 -14.76
N LYS A 118 -6.57 8.88 -13.48
CA LYS A 118 -5.76 8.41 -12.34
C LYS A 118 -6.40 7.20 -11.67
N LYS A 119 -5.57 6.38 -11.05
CA LYS A 119 -6.01 5.18 -10.30
C LYS A 119 -5.34 5.05 -8.94
N VAL A 120 -6.09 4.58 -7.96
CA VAL A 120 -5.60 4.16 -6.65
C VAL A 120 -5.84 2.67 -6.51
N VAL A 121 -4.84 1.92 -6.10
CA VAL A 121 -4.91 0.47 -5.90
C VAL A 121 -4.46 0.13 -4.47
N LEU A 122 -5.24 -0.67 -3.77
CA LEU A 122 -4.82 -1.33 -2.53
C LEU A 122 -4.59 -2.82 -2.82
N VAL A 123 -3.37 -3.28 -2.62
CA VAL A 123 -3.02 -4.69 -2.52
C VAL A 123 -3.01 -5.06 -1.03
N LYS A 124 -4.11 -5.61 -0.54
CA LYS A 124 -4.24 -6.10 0.83
C LYS A 124 -3.74 -7.54 0.89
N ILE A 125 -2.80 -7.81 1.80
CA ILE A 125 -2.31 -9.18 2.05
C ILE A 125 -2.83 -9.61 3.42
N GLU A 126 -3.93 -10.34 3.43
CA GLU A 126 -4.49 -10.91 4.65
C GLU A 126 -3.48 -11.87 5.29
N ASN A 127 -3.28 -11.75 6.60
CA ASN A 127 -2.25 -12.42 7.40
C ASN A 127 -0.79 -12.20 6.93
N GLY A 128 -0.55 -11.30 5.97
CA GLY A 128 0.79 -10.95 5.51
C GLY A 128 1.53 -10.05 6.49
N GLY A 129 2.86 -10.17 6.51
CA GLY A 129 3.77 -9.38 7.34
C GLY A 129 4.35 -8.13 6.66
N HIS A 130 5.43 -7.60 7.26
CA HIS A 130 6.24 -6.47 6.79
C HIS A 130 7.30 -6.90 5.75
N VAL A 131 6.84 -7.46 4.64
CA VAL A 131 7.69 -8.10 3.62
C VAL A 131 7.19 -7.79 2.21
N ILE A 132 8.02 -8.03 1.21
CA ILE A 132 7.63 -7.95 -0.20
C ILE A 132 7.18 -9.35 -0.66
N PRO A 133 5.89 -9.57 -0.99
CA PRO A 133 5.41 -10.84 -1.53
C PRO A 133 6.11 -11.22 -2.82
N ASN A 134 6.49 -12.49 -2.91
CA ASN A 134 7.15 -13.04 -4.08
C ASN A 134 7.03 -14.57 -4.11
N PRO A 135 6.62 -15.19 -5.24
CA PRO A 135 6.53 -16.64 -5.36
C PRO A 135 7.89 -17.34 -5.27
N TYR A 136 8.98 -16.64 -5.63
CA TYR A 136 10.33 -17.20 -5.76
C TYR A 136 11.27 -16.75 -4.64
N PHE A 137 10.86 -15.84 -3.77
CA PHE A 137 11.66 -15.37 -2.64
C PHE A 137 10.82 -15.32 -1.36
N SER A 138 11.16 -16.17 -0.40
CA SER A 138 10.45 -16.28 0.88
C SER A 138 11.38 -16.36 2.08
N ASN A 139 12.68 -16.14 1.87
CA ASN A 139 13.68 -16.16 2.93
C ASN A 139 13.81 -14.78 3.59
N TRP A 140 12.70 -14.32 4.19
CA TRP A 140 12.67 -13.12 5.03
C TRP A 140 12.92 -13.51 6.50
N PRO A 141 13.48 -12.60 7.33
CA PRO A 141 13.48 -12.76 8.79
C PRO A 141 12.06 -13.05 9.30
N LYS A 142 11.92 -14.01 10.21
CA LYS A 142 10.61 -14.49 10.69
C LYS A 142 9.86 -13.40 11.47
N GLU A 143 10.60 -12.48 12.06
CA GLU A 143 10.15 -11.34 12.83
C GLU A 143 9.27 -10.40 11.99
N LEU A 144 9.52 -10.37 10.67
CA LEU A 144 8.74 -9.58 9.71
C LEU A 144 7.41 -10.23 9.34
N GLY A 145 7.12 -11.46 9.78
CA GLY A 145 5.82 -12.13 9.56
C GLY A 145 5.73 -12.93 8.26
N SER A 146 4.51 -13.37 7.93
CA SER A 146 4.26 -14.29 6.81
C SER A 146 4.47 -13.63 5.44
N VAL A 147 5.11 -14.36 4.54
CA VAL A 147 5.37 -13.94 3.15
C VAL A 147 4.36 -14.62 2.24
N ASN A 148 3.47 -13.85 1.60
CA ASN A 148 2.58 -14.38 0.58
C ASN A 148 3.36 -14.76 -0.70
N ARG A 149 2.99 -15.89 -1.30
CA ARG A 149 3.61 -16.42 -2.53
C ARG A 149 2.68 -16.40 -3.75
N ASP A 150 1.47 -15.88 -3.64
CA ASP A 150 0.48 -15.86 -4.72
C ASP A 150 0.75 -14.72 -5.71
N ILE A 151 1.30 -13.61 -5.23
CA ILE A 151 1.63 -12.44 -6.04
C ILE A 151 3.14 -12.25 -6.18
N ASN A 152 3.60 -12.06 -7.41
CA ASN A 152 4.92 -11.49 -7.67
C ASN A 152 4.80 -9.96 -7.62
N LEU A 153 4.94 -9.37 -6.41
CA LEU A 153 4.69 -7.94 -6.23
C LEU A 153 5.62 -7.07 -7.08
N PRO A 154 6.93 -7.32 -7.21
CA PRO A 154 7.79 -6.55 -8.10
C PRO A 154 7.29 -6.52 -9.55
N LYS A 155 6.86 -7.67 -10.09
CA LYS A 155 6.27 -7.72 -11.44
C LYS A 155 4.97 -6.93 -11.50
N TYR A 156 4.09 -7.08 -10.51
CA TYR A 156 2.82 -6.37 -10.45
C TYR A 156 3.01 -4.84 -10.37
N ILE A 157 4.04 -4.38 -9.68
CA ILE A 157 4.45 -2.97 -9.63
C ILE A 157 4.88 -2.50 -11.02
N LEU A 158 5.74 -3.24 -11.73
CA LEU A 158 6.15 -2.87 -13.09
C LEU A 158 4.94 -2.76 -14.02
N ASP A 159 4.02 -3.72 -13.96
CA ASP A 159 2.78 -3.71 -14.75
C ASP A 159 1.88 -2.50 -14.36
N PHE A 160 1.92 -2.05 -13.11
CA PHE A 160 1.21 -0.83 -12.67
C PHE A 160 1.81 0.46 -13.25
N PHE A 161 3.14 0.53 -13.36
CA PHE A 161 3.87 1.65 -13.96
C PHE A 161 3.76 1.68 -15.49
N ALA A 162 3.62 0.53 -16.15
CA ALA A 162 3.56 0.40 -17.60
C ALA A 162 2.24 0.90 -18.25
N LEU A 163 1.56 1.86 -17.60
CA LEU A 163 0.30 2.50 -18.00
C LEU A 163 0.08 2.63 -19.50
#